data_AF-A0A3C0GQG1-F1
#
_entry.id   AF-A0A3C0GQG1-F1
#
_cell.length_a   1.000
_cell.length_b   1.000
_cell.length_c   1.000
_cell.angle_alpha   90.00
_cell.angle_beta   90.00
_cell.angle_gamma   90.00
#
_symmetry.space_group_name_H-M   'P 1'
#
loop_
_entity.id
_entity.type
_entity.pdbx_description
1 polymer ?
#
loop_
_entity_poly.entity_id
_entity_poly.type
_entity_poly.pdbx_seq_one_letter_code
_entity_poly.pdbx_strand_id
1 'polypeptide(L)'
;FPADWRVPALAGKQVKVTVKAVDVSAPVLPEVDEDFIKSFGVKGGDVEQFRKDIRANLERELKGALMNRLRREVGEQLIAAYASVEMPPRLVENEARAMLAQQVEQARRNGQNVGDVPADAHEGFKDAAAKRVLVGLVVGEVARTNDLRLEPKRLNETMRLIASTYEEPEQVIEMYRNDPQLMSGLQNRVMEEQVIDWIAERAQHTEEKLSFQDAIRQ
;
A
#
# COMPACT_ATOMS: atom_id res chain seq x y z
N PHE A 1 -2.23 -36.34 0.34
CA PHE A 1 -1.92 -34.96 -0.10
C PHE A 1 -2.56 -34.70 -1.44
N PRO A 2 -2.92 -33.44 -1.76
CA PRO A 2 -3.35 -33.02 -3.09
C PRO A 2 -2.30 -33.34 -4.18
N ALA A 3 -2.73 -33.38 -5.43
CA ALA A 3 -1.85 -33.64 -6.57
C ALA A 3 -0.86 -32.50 -6.84
N ASP A 4 -1.23 -31.28 -6.47
CA ASP A 4 -0.48 -30.02 -6.58
C ASP A 4 0.29 -29.66 -5.30
N TRP A 5 0.54 -30.64 -4.42
CA TRP A 5 1.22 -30.37 -3.16
C TRP A 5 2.66 -29.89 -3.37
N ARG A 6 3.01 -28.79 -2.70
CA ARG A 6 4.32 -28.11 -2.79
C ARG A 6 5.57 -28.98 -2.59
N VAL A 7 5.43 -30.15 -1.97
CA VAL A 7 6.53 -31.14 -1.83
C VAL A 7 6.29 -32.27 -2.83
N PRO A 8 7.07 -32.37 -3.93
CA PRO A 8 6.84 -33.35 -5.00
C PRO A 8 6.82 -34.80 -4.52
N ALA A 9 7.62 -35.13 -3.50
CA ALA A 9 7.70 -36.46 -2.93
C ALA A 9 6.41 -36.94 -2.25
N LEU A 10 5.52 -36.01 -1.87
CA LEU A 10 4.26 -36.25 -1.16
C LEU A 10 3.02 -36.02 -2.04
N ALA A 11 3.16 -35.33 -3.17
CA ALA A 11 2.08 -35.03 -4.11
C ALA A 11 1.33 -36.29 -4.55
N GLY A 12 -0.01 -36.25 -4.45
CA GLY A 12 -0.90 -37.37 -4.81
C GLY A 12 -0.81 -38.62 -3.92
N LYS A 13 0.06 -38.64 -2.90
CA LYS A 13 0.22 -39.80 -2.02
C LYS A 13 -0.74 -39.77 -0.84
N GLN A 14 -1.25 -40.93 -0.47
CA GLN A 14 -1.86 -41.16 0.83
C GLN A 14 -0.80 -41.60 1.81
N VAL A 15 -0.72 -40.95 2.96
CA VAL A 15 0.22 -41.30 4.05
C VAL A 15 -0.55 -41.44 5.35
N LYS A 16 -0.07 -42.29 6.25
CA LYS A 16 -0.53 -42.33 7.63
C LYS A 16 0.34 -41.41 8.47
N VAL A 17 -0.27 -40.42 9.09
CA VAL A 17 0.38 -39.55 10.07
C VAL A 17 -0.09 -39.97 11.45
N THR A 18 0.83 -40.41 12.29
CA THR A 18 0.55 -40.67 13.71
C THR A 18 0.93 -39.43 14.49
N VAL A 19 -0.06 -38.75 15.04
CA VAL A 19 0.14 -37.58 15.90
C VAL A 19 -0.17 -37.97 17.34
N LYS A 20 0.71 -37.62 18.26
CA LYS A 20 0.43 -37.69 19.71
C LYS A 20 0.09 -36.29 20.18
N ALA A 21 -1.16 -36.07 20.60
CA ALA A 21 -1.52 -34.83 21.29
C ALA A 21 -0.84 -34.82 22.66
N VAL A 22 0.01 -33.81 22.90
CA VAL A 22 0.77 -33.66 24.14
C VAL A 22 0.00 -32.78 25.12
N ASP A 23 -0.59 -31.69 24.62
CA ASP A 23 -1.43 -30.79 25.40
C ASP A 23 -2.49 -30.17 24.47
N VAL A 24 -3.63 -29.79 25.06
CA VAL A 24 -4.71 -29.08 24.36
C VAL A 24 -5.11 -27.90 25.22
N SER A 25 -4.87 -26.70 24.70
CA SER A 25 -5.18 -25.44 25.37
C SER A 25 -6.21 -24.65 24.56
N ALA A 26 -7.05 -23.88 25.24
CA ALA A 26 -8.02 -22.96 24.64
C ALA A 26 -7.59 -21.50 24.88
N PRO A 27 -7.81 -20.59 23.91
CA PRO A 27 -7.47 -19.18 24.11
C PRO A 27 -8.37 -18.57 25.19
N VAL A 28 -7.75 -17.93 26.18
CA VAL A 28 -8.43 -17.14 27.21
C VAL A 28 -8.11 -15.67 26.95
N LEU A 29 -9.14 -14.84 26.86
CA LEU A 29 -8.96 -13.39 26.71
C LEU A 29 -8.34 -12.84 28.01
N PRO A 30 -7.18 -12.16 27.94
CA PRO A 30 -6.61 -11.52 29.10
C PRO A 30 -7.49 -10.35 29.56
N GLU A 31 -7.45 -10.06 30.86
CA GLU A 31 -8.04 -8.83 31.37
C GLU A 31 -7.24 -7.63 30.85
N VAL A 32 -7.93 -6.53 30.56
CA VAL A 32 -7.29 -5.28 30.10
C VAL A 32 -6.87 -4.49 31.33
N ASP A 33 -5.87 -5.01 32.04
CA ASP A 33 -5.29 -4.42 33.24
C ASP A 33 -4.05 -3.57 32.93
N GLU A 34 -3.45 -3.00 33.98
CA GLU A 34 -2.30 -2.10 33.88
C GLU A 34 -1.09 -2.80 33.22
N ASP A 35 -0.87 -4.07 33.52
CA ASP A 35 0.27 -4.85 33.02
C ASP A 35 0.07 -5.25 31.56
N PHE A 36 -1.16 -5.63 31.18
CA PHE A 36 -1.55 -5.83 29.78
C PHE A 36 -1.31 -4.54 28.99
N ILE A 37 -1.77 -3.39 29.47
CA ILE A 37 -1.62 -2.11 28.78
C ILE A 37 -0.14 -1.69 28.65
N LYS A 38 0.66 -1.87 29.71
CA LYS A 38 2.10 -1.63 29.67
C LYS A 38 2.82 -2.48 28.62
N SER A 39 2.35 -3.71 28.38
CA SER A 39 2.93 -4.59 27.34
C SER A 39 2.80 -4.03 25.91
N PHE A 40 1.85 -3.11 25.68
CA PHE A 40 1.67 -2.39 24.41
C PHE A 40 2.38 -1.02 24.39
N GLY A 41 3.23 -0.72 25.37
CA GLY A 41 4.09 0.49 25.39
C GLY A 41 3.48 1.71 26.07
N VAL A 42 2.27 1.62 26.63
CA VAL A 42 1.66 2.71 27.40
C VAL A 42 2.19 2.67 28.83
N LYS A 43 3.26 3.45 29.08
CA LYS A 43 4.05 3.43 30.34
C LYS A 43 3.22 3.61 31.63
N GLY A 44 2.06 4.27 31.54
CA GLY A 44 1.17 4.53 32.68
C GLY A 44 0.07 3.51 32.90
N GLY A 45 -0.09 2.52 32.02
CA GLY A 45 -1.15 1.51 32.15
C GLY A 45 -2.58 2.04 32.09
N ASP A 46 -2.76 3.28 31.60
CA ASP A 46 -4.06 3.95 31.56
C ASP A 46 -4.92 3.43 30.40
N VAL A 47 -6.11 2.92 30.75
CA VAL A 47 -7.10 2.38 29.82
C VAL A 47 -7.60 3.46 28.86
N GLU A 48 -7.75 4.71 29.32
CA GLU A 48 -8.24 5.80 28.46
C GLU A 48 -7.22 6.16 27.39
N GLN A 49 -5.96 6.37 27.79
CA GLN A 49 -4.86 6.59 26.87
C GLN A 49 -4.69 5.41 25.91
N PHE A 50 -4.75 4.16 26.40
CA PHE A 50 -4.65 2.97 25.55
C PHE A 50 -5.74 2.91 24.47
N ARG A 51 -7.00 3.18 24.84
CA ARG A 51 -8.11 3.23 23.88
C ARG A 51 -7.95 4.36 22.87
N LYS A 52 -7.44 5.52 23.31
CA LYS A 52 -7.19 6.67 22.43
C LYS A 52 -6.11 6.35 21.40
N ASP A 53 -5.02 5.71 21.81
CA ASP A 53 -3.93 5.32 20.92
C ASP A 53 -4.38 4.26 19.91
N ILE A 54 -5.13 3.24 20.36
CA ILE A 54 -5.75 2.26 19.47
C ILE A 54 -6.67 2.97 18.46
N ARG A 55 -7.55 3.86 18.91
CA ARG A 55 -8.45 4.59 18.00
C ARG A 55 -7.69 5.41 16.97
N ALA A 56 -6.68 6.15 17.38
CA ALA A 56 -5.85 6.95 16.45
C ALA A 56 -5.17 6.05 15.41
N ASN A 57 -4.73 4.85 15.82
CA ASN A 57 -4.14 3.88 14.91
C ASN A 57 -5.17 3.36 13.89
N LEU A 58 -6.36 2.96 14.36
CA LEU A 58 -7.44 2.48 13.49
C LEU A 58 -7.94 3.57 12.53
N GLU A 59 -8.06 4.82 12.99
CA GLU A 59 -8.44 5.96 12.13
C GLU A 59 -7.40 6.22 11.03
N ARG A 60 -6.11 6.07 11.36
CA ARG A 60 -5.02 6.16 10.40
C ARG A 60 -5.08 5.05 9.35
N GLU A 61 -5.29 3.81 9.78
CA GLU A 61 -5.46 2.66 8.87
C GLU A 61 -6.69 2.83 7.97
N LEU A 62 -7.83 3.24 8.55
CA LEU A 62 -9.06 3.48 7.81
C LEU A 62 -8.86 4.58 6.75
N LYS A 63 -8.25 5.71 7.12
CA LYS A 63 -7.95 6.79 6.16
C LYS A 63 -7.08 6.27 5.02
N GLY A 64 -6.02 5.52 5.33
CA GLY A 64 -5.16 4.91 4.31
C GLY A 64 -5.93 3.96 3.38
N ALA A 65 -6.77 3.10 3.94
CA ALA A 65 -7.56 2.13 3.18
C ALA A 65 -8.58 2.82 2.24
N LEU A 66 -9.32 3.82 2.75
CA LEU A 66 -10.27 4.59 1.95
C LEU A 66 -9.60 5.38 0.83
N MET A 67 -8.46 6.02 1.10
CA MET A 67 -7.69 6.74 0.08
C MET A 67 -7.16 5.80 -1.01
N ASN A 68 -6.66 4.61 -0.63
CA ASN A 68 -6.21 3.61 -1.60
C ASN A 68 -7.37 3.07 -2.44
N ARG A 69 -8.54 2.86 -1.84
CA ARG A 69 -9.74 2.45 -2.56
C ARG A 69 -10.18 3.53 -3.55
N LEU A 70 -10.28 4.78 -3.11
CA LEU A 70 -10.63 5.93 -3.95
C LEU A 70 -9.68 6.07 -5.14
N ARG A 71 -8.36 6.00 -4.90
CA ARG A 71 -7.34 6.03 -5.95
C ARG A 71 -7.54 4.93 -6.98
N ARG A 72 -7.84 3.71 -6.52
CA ARG A 72 -8.06 2.56 -7.40
C ARG A 72 -9.29 2.78 -8.27
N GLU A 73 -10.42 3.14 -7.67
CA GLU A 73 -11.68 3.40 -8.38
C GLU A 73 -11.51 4.53 -9.40
N VAL A 74 -10.96 5.69 -9.00
CA VAL A 74 -10.70 6.80 -9.91
C VAL A 74 -9.76 6.37 -11.04
N GLY A 75 -8.67 5.67 -10.71
CA GLY A 75 -7.73 5.15 -11.70
C GLY A 75 -8.40 4.22 -12.73
N GLU A 76 -9.23 3.29 -12.28
CA GLU A 76 -9.99 2.38 -13.15
C GLU A 76 -10.96 3.13 -14.05
N GLN A 77 -11.69 4.13 -13.52
CA GLN A 77 -12.59 4.96 -14.32
C GLN A 77 -11.82 5.82 -15.34
N LEU A 78 -10.66 6.37 -14.98
CA LEU A 78 -9.81 7.10 -15.92
C LEU A 78 -9.29 6.17 -17.02
N ILE A 79 -8.85 4.95 -16.68
CA ILE A 79 -8.42 3.96 -17.68
C ILE A 79 -9.55 3.61 -18.63
N ALA A 80 -10.76 3.39 -18.11
CA ALA A 80 -11.93 3.09 -18.93
C ALA A 80 -12.31 4.25 -19.85
N ALA A 81 -12.32 5.49 -19.33
CA ALA A 81 -12.69 6.69 -20.07
C ALA A 81 -11.69 7.02 -21.19
N TYR A 82 -10.41 6.72 -20.99
CA TYR A 82 -9.33 7.01 -21.94
C TYR A 82 -8.72 5.75 -22.58
N ALA A 83 -9.45 4.63 -22.60
CA ALA A 83 -8.95 3.34 -23.10
C ALA A 83 -8.51 3.39 -24.58
N SER A 84 -9.04 4.32 -25.37
CA SER A 84 -8.67 4.52 -26.78
C SER A 84 -7.40 5.35 -27.00
N VAL A 85 -6.83 5.94 -25.94
CA VAL A 85 -5.62 6.76 -26.05
C VAL A 85 -4.40 5.85 -26.10
N GLU A 86 -3.65 5.90 -27.21
CA GLU A 86 -2.42 5.14 -27.33
C GLU A 86 -1.30 5.75 -26.49
N MET A 87 -0.64 4.90 -25.69
CA MET A 87 0.48 5.33 -24.86
C MET A 87 1.81 5.29 -25.63
N PRO A 88 2.69 6.30 -25.45
CA PRO A 88 4.00 6.30 -26.09
C PRO A 88 4.79 5.03 -25.72
N PRO A 89 5.21 4.19 -26.68
CA PRO A 89 5.80 2.88 -26.40
C PRO A 89 7.01 2.94 -25.47
N ARG A 90 7.84 3.99 -25.59
CA ARG A 90 8.99 4.22 -24.72
C ARG A 90 8.62 4.48 -23.26
N LEU A 91 7.52 5.19 -23.00
CA LEU A 91 7.05 5.43 -21.64
C LEU A 91 6.52 4.15 -21.02
N VAL A 92 5.75 3.37 -21.79
CA VAL A 92 5.24 2.06 -21.36
C VAL A 92 6.39 1.11 -21.04
N GLU A 93 7.41 1.05 -21.91
CA GLU A 93 8.57 0.19 -21.70
C GLU A 93 9.36 0.58 -20.44
N ASN A 94 9.61 1.88 -20.24
CA ASN A 94 10.32 2.38 -19.06
C ASN A 94 9.56 2.04 -17.77
N GLU A 95 8.24 2.25 -17.76
CA GLU A 95 7.39 1.92 -16.62
C GLU A 95 7.36 0.40 -16.38
N ALA A 96 7.25 -0.41 -17.42
CA ALA A 96 7.27 -1.87 -17.30
C ALA A 96 8.60 -2.38 -16.71
N ARG A 97 9.73 -1.78 -17.11
CA ARG A 97 11.05 -2.08 -16.54
C ARG A 97 11.14 -1.65 -15.08
N ALA A 98 10.58 -0.49 -14.72
CA ALA A 98 10.54 -0.02 -13.33
C ALA A 98 9.70 -0.95 -12.44
N MET A 99 8.53 -1.39 -12.92
CA MET A 99 7.68 -2.35 -12.23
C MET A 99 8.39 -3.69 -12.00
N LEU A 100 9.07 -4.21 -13.03
CA LEU A 100 9.88 -5.43 -12.92
C LEU A 100 10.99 -5.25 -11.89
N ALA A 101 11.75 -4.14 -11.94
CA ALA A 101 12.81 -3.87 -10.99
C ALA A 101 12.30 -3.82 -9.54
N GLN A 102 11.14 -3.20 -9.31
CA GLN A 102 10.49 -3.17 -8.00
C GLN A 102 10.09 -4.57 -7.53
N GLN A 103 9.52 -5.40 -8.41
CA GLN A 103 9.15 -6.77 -8.06
C GLN A 103 10.38 -7.62 -7.69
N VAL A 104 11.46 -7.50 -8.46
CA VAL A 104 12.73 -8.21 -8.21
C VAL A 104 13.34 -7.79 -6.87
N GLU A 105 13.35 -6.48 -6.59
CA GLU A 105 13.84 -5.94 -5.33
C GLU A 105 13.01 -6.45 -4.13
N GLN A 106 11.69 -6.48 -4.27
CA GLN A 106 10.80 -6.99 -3.23
C GLN A 106 11.00 -8.50 -2.98
N ALA A 107 11.17 -9.29 -4.04
CA ALA A 107 11.48 -10.71 -3.93
C ALA A 107 12.82 -10.94 -3.21
N ARG A 108 13.86 -10.15 -3.52
CA ARG A 108 15.16 -10.21 -2.84
C ARG A 108 15.05 -9.87 -1.36
N ARG A 109 14.30 -8.82 -0.99
CA ARG A 109 14.04 -8.46 0.42
C ARG A 109 13.31 -9.55 1.18
N ASN A 110 12.46 -10.32 0.51
CA ASN A 110 11.77 -11.47 1.07
C ASN A 110 12.65 -12.74 1.13
N GLY A 111 13.95 -12.63 0.84
CA GLY A 111 14.90 -13.74 0.88
C GLY A 111 14.78 -14.71 -0.29
N GLN A 112 14.05 -14.34 -1.35
CA GLN A 112 13.95 -15.16 -2.56
C GLN A 112 15.18 -14.94 -3.44
N ASN A 113 15.74 -16.04 -3.95
CA ASN A 113 16.80 -15.95 -4.94
C ASN A 113 16.17 -15.78 -6.34
N VAL A 114 16.23 -14.56 -6.86
CA VAL A 114 15.56 -14.19 -8.12
C VAL A 114 16.36 -14.61 -9.37
N GLY A 115 17.63 -15.03 -9.20
CA GLY A 115 18.48 -15.43 -10.31
C GLY A 115 18.68 -14.30 -11.35
N ASP A 116 19.03 -14.69 -12.57
CA ASP A 116 19.11 -13.77 -13.71
C ASP A 116 17.72 -13.49 -14.28
N VAL A 117 17.35 -12.21 -14.29
CA VAL A 117 16.08 -11.75 -14.82
C VAL A 117 16.21 -11.62 -16.34
N PRO A 118 15.39 -12.32 -17.15
CA PRO A 118 15.42 -12.20 -18.61
C PRO A 118 15.22 -10.76 -19.08
N ALA A 119 15.91 -10.37 -20.15
CA ALA A 119 15.84 -9.00 -20.68
C ALA A 119 14.42 -8.60 -21.14
N ASP A 120 13.63 -9.59 -21.55
CA ASP A 120 12.24 -9.50 -22.00
C ASP A 120 11.22 -9.73 -20.88
N ALA A 121 11.63 -9.98 -19.63
CA ALA A 121 10.70 -10.19 -18.51
C ALA A 121 9.78 -8.99 -18.24
N HIS A 122 10.15 -7.80 -18.71
CA HIS A 122 9.34 -6.58 -18.62
C HIS A 122 8.13 -6.61 -19.57
N GLU A 123 8.11 -7.46 -20.59
CA GLU A 123 6.99 -7.60 -21.53
C GLU A 123 5.69 -7.97 -20.82
N GLY A 124 5.77 -8.84 -19.80
CA GLY A 124 4.61 -9.22 -18.97
C GLY A 124 4.00 -8.07 -18.14
N PHE A 125 4.70 -6.94 -18.05
CA PHE A 125 4.24 -5.75 -17.34
C PHE A 125 3.66 -4.67 -18.27
N LYS A 126 3.74 -4.83 -19.60
CA LYS A 126 3.37 -3.78 -20.55
C LYS A 126 1.93 -3.29 -20.40
N ASP A 127 0.97 -4.19 -20.19
CA ASP A 127 -0.43 -3.81 -20.03
C ASP A 127 -0.66 -2.99 -18.74
N ALA A 128 -0.05 -3.42 -17.64
CA ALA A 128 -0.14 -2.71 -16.37
C ALA A 128 0.61 -1.36 -16.43
N ALA A 129 1.76 -1.34 -17.10
CA ALA A 129 2.56 -0.15 -17.32
C ALA A 129 1.82 0.87 -18.19
N ALA A 130 1.15 0.44 -19.26
CA ALA A 130 0.36 1.32 -20.11
C ALA A 130 -0.77 1.98 -19.32
N LYS A 131 -1.48 1.22 -18.47
CA LYS A 131 -2.50 1.76 -17.56
C LYS A 131 -1.92 2.78 -16.59
N ARG A 132 -0.75 2.50 -15.99
CA ARG A 132 -0.10 3.42 -15.04
C ARG A 132 0.40 4.69 -15.69
N VAL A 133 0.98 4.60 -16.89
CA VAL A 133 1.38 5.75 -17.71
C VAL A 133 0.17 6.59 -18.08
N LEU A 134 -0.93 5.97 -18.52
CA LEU A 134 -2.16 6.66 -18.85
C LEU A 134 -2.70 7.47 -17.66
N VAL A 135 -2.86 6.83 -16.50
CA VAL A 135 -3.33 7.51 -15.28
C VAL A 135 -2.39 8.65 -14.91
N GLY A 136 -1.08 8.43 -14.92
CA GLY A 136 -0.09 9.48 -14.60
C GLY A 136 -0.15 10.68 -15.54
N LEU A 137 -0.29 10.45 -16.84
CA LEU A 137 -0.43 11.52 -17.84
C LEU A 137 -1.74 12.30 -17.66
N VAL A 138 -2.86 11.61 -17.46
CA VAL A 138 -4.17 12.24 -17.25
C VAL A 138 -4.17 13.06 -15.96
N VAL A 139 -3.66 12.51 -14.86
CA VAL A 139 -3.51 13.21 -13.58
C VAL A 139 -2.64 14.46 -13.74
N GLY A 140 -1.49 14.35 -14.40
CA GLY A 140 -0.62 15.49 -14.68
C GLY A 140 -1.30 16.57 -15.52
N GLU A 141 -2.09 16.18 -16.52
CA GLU A 141 -2.81 17.10 -17.39
C GLU A 141 -3.98 17.80 -16.68
N VAL A 142 -4.69 17.08 -15.80
CA VAL A 142 -5.74 17.66 -14.93
C VAL A 142 -5.12 18.67 -13.97
N ALA A 143 -3.97 18.33 -13.35
CA ALA A 143 -3.24 19.28 -12.51
C ALA A 143 -2.87 20.55 -13.26
N ARG A 144 -2.31 20.41 -14.46
CA ARG A 144 -1.85 21.52 -15.29
C ARG A 144 -3.01 22.41 -15.75
N THR A 145 -4.09 21.82 -16.26
CA THR A 145 -5.24 22.55 -16.80
C THR A 145 -6.01 23.31 -15.73
N ASN A 146 -6.00 22.82 -14.48
CA ASN A 146 -6.73 23.43 -13.36
C ASN A 146 -5.82 24.25 -12.41
N ASP A 147 -4.56 24.50 -12.77
CA ASP A 147 -3.53 25.16 -11.92
C ASP A 147 -3.51 24.59 -10.49
N LEU A 148 -3.61 23.26 -10.37
CA LEU A 148 -3.52 22.61 -9.07
C LEU A 148 -2.07 22.69 -8.61
N ARG A 149 -1.90 23.13 -7.35
CA ARG A 149 -0.59 23.28 -6.73
C ARG A 149 -0.48 22.36 -5.53
N LEU A 150 0.71 21.81 -5.36
CA LEU A 150 1.03 20.99 -4.20
C LEU A 150 0.78 21.79 -2.93
N GLU A 151 -0.05 21.26 -2.04
CA GLU A 151 -0.31 21.88 -0.75
C GLU A 151 0.82 21.55 0.24
N PRO A 152 1.56 22.55 0.76
CA PRO A 152 2.65 22.30 1.70
C PRO A 152 2.17 21.61 2.98
N LYS A 153 0.91 21.86 3.38
CA LYS A 153 0.32 21.23 4.55
C LYS A 153 0.16 19.72 4.35
N ARG A 154 -0.43 19.29 3.23
CA ARG A 154 -0.57 17.88 2.88
C ARG A 154 0.79 17.19 2.76
N LEU A 155 1.77 17.85 2.15
CA LEU A 155 3.14 17.33 2.05
C LEU A 155 3.74 17.04 3.43
N ASN A 156 3.65 18.01 4.35
CA ASN A 156 4.17 17.87 5.70
C ASN A 156 3.41 16.81 6.52
N GLU A 157 2.09 16.71 6.34
CA GLU A 157 1.27 15.67 7.00
C GLU A 157 1.67 14.27 6.53
N THR A 158 1.82 14.06 5.23
CA THR A 158 2.26 12.76 4.67
C THR A 158 3.69 12.43 5.10
N MET A 159 4.60 13.41 5.13
CA MET A 159 5.97 13.20 5.62
C MET A 159 5.99 12.76 7.09
N ARG A 160 5.21 13.44 7.96
CA ARG A 160 5.09 13.06 9.37
C ARG A 160 4.43 11.70 9.55
N LEU A 161 3.45 11.38 8.72
CA LEU A 161 2.79 10.08 8.73
C LEU A 161 3.79 8.94 8.45
N ILE A 162 4.61 9.10 7.42
CA ILE A 162 5.68 8.15 7.09
C ILE A 162 6.68 8.06 8.24
N ALA A 163 7.14 9.19 8.75
CA ALA A 163 8.10 9.22 9.85
C ALA A 163 7.56 8.54 11.12
N SER A 164 6.27 8.67 11.42
CA SER A 164 5.64 8.09 12.62
C SER A 164 5.62 6.56 12.68
N THR A 165 6.00 5.88 11.60
CA THR A 165 6.13 4.41 11.59
C THR A 165 7.53 3.93 11.99
N TYR A 166 8.46 4.85 12.23
CA TYR A 166 9.85 4.58 12.59
C TYR A 166 10.12 4.96 14.05
N GLU A 167 11.15 4.38 14.64
CA GLU A 167 11.58 4.66 16.03
C GLU A 167 12.09 6.11 16.19
N GLU A 168 12.75 6.66 15.16
CA GLU A 168 13.34 8.00 15.16
C GLU A 168 12.73 8.88 14.05
N PRO A 169 11.51 9.41 14.25
CA PRO A 169 10.76 10.12 13.21
C PRO A 169 11.47 11.39 12.71
N GLU A 170 12.19 12.11 13.59
CA GLU A 170 12.92 13.33 13.22
C GLU A 170 14.02 13.05 12.19
N GLN A 171 14.75 11.94 12.34
CA GLN A 171 15.81 11.56 11.40
C GLN A 171 15.24 11.21 10.03
N VAL A 172 14.06 10.58 9.98
CA VAL A 172 13.36 10.29 8.72
C VAL A 172 12.95 11.59 8.03
N ILE A 173 12.39 12.55 8.76
CA ILE A 173 12.02 13.86 8.21
C ILE A 173 13.25 14.58 7.65
N GLU A 174 14.37 14.56 8.38
CA GLU A 174 15.62 15.17 7.94
C GLU A 174 16.20 14.48 6.70
N MET A 175 16.17 13.13 6.65
CA MET A 175 16.54 12.36 5.46
C MET A 175 15.77 12.81 4.22
N TYR A 176 14.44 12.92 4.32
CA TYR A 176 13.60 13.40 3.22
C TYR A 176 13.94 14.83 2.81
N ARG A 177 14.25 15.72 3.76
CA ARG A 177 14.62 17.11 3.46
C ARG A 177 15.99 17.24 2.79
N ASN A 178 16.92 16.36 3.14
CA ASN A 178 18.30 16.39 2.65
C ASN A 178 18.49 15.62 1.33
N ASP A 179 17.52 14.78 0.95
CA ASP A 179 17.53 14.04 -0.32
C ASP A 179 16.48 14.59 -1.30
N PRO A 180 16.89 15.34 -2.34
CA PRO A 180 15.98 15.90 -3.34
C PRO A 180 15.19 14.84 -4.12
N GLN A 181 15.74 13.63 -4.32
CA GLN A 181 15.04 12.57 -5.03
C GLN A 181 13.91 11.99 -4.18
N LEU A 182 14.17 11.73 -2.89
CA LEU A 182 13.13 11.29 -1.95
C LEU A 182 12.03 12.36 -1.80
N MET A 183 12.42 13.63 -1.69
CA MET A 183 11.46 14.72 -1.59
C MET A 183 10.61 14.84 -2.85
N SER A 184 11.20 14.77 -4.04
CA SER A 184 10.46 14.79 -5.31
C SER A 184 9.47 13.63 -5.42
N GLY A 185 9.88 12.42 -5.02
CA GLY A 185 8.99 11.26 -4.98
C GLY A 185 7.79 11.47 -4.05
N LEU A 186 8.02 12.04 -2.86
CA LEU A 186 6.95 12.38 -1.93
C LEU A 186 6.02 13.47 -2.48
N GLN A 187 6.58 14.52 -3.07
CA GLN A 187 5.82 15.61 -3.69
C GLN A 187 4.92 15.09 -4.82
N ASN A 188 5.45 14.23 -5.69
CA ASN A 188 4.68 13.63 -6.78
C ASN A 188 3.52 12.78 -6.25
N ARG A 189 3.77 11.97 -5.21
CA ARG A 189 2.73 11.16 -4.57
C ARG A 189 1.61 12.03 -3.99
N VAL A 190 1.97 13.09 -3.26
CA VAL A 190 0.98 13.98 -2.62
C VAL A 190 0.21 14.78 -3.68
N MET A 191 0.88 15.20 -4.75
CA MET A 191 0.24 15.87 -5.88
C MET A 191 -0.78 14.94 -6.57
N GLU A 192 -0.40 13.70 -6.83
CA GLU A 192 -1.30 12.68 -7.39
C GLU A 192 -2.53 12.48 -6.49
N GLU A 193 -2.34 12.35 -5.17
CA GLU A 193 -3.45 12.25 -4.20
C GLU A 193 -4.37 13.47 -4.27
N GLN A 194 -3.83 14.68 -4.31
CA GLN A 194 -4.63 15.91 -4.43
C GLN A 194 -5.46 15.96 -5.71
N VAL A 195 -4.88 15.54 -6.84
CA VAL A 195 -5.60 15.54 -8.12
C VAL A 195 -6.71 14.49 -8.12
N ILE A 196 -6.45 13.32 -7.54
CA ILE A 196 -7.46 12.26 -7.44
C ILE A 196 -8.63 12.71 -6.56
N ASP A 197 -8.36 13.32 -5.41
CA ASP A 197 -9.41 13.92 -4.57
C ASP A 197 -10.22 14.96 -5.36
N TRP A 198 -9.53 15.84 -6.09
CA TRP A 198 -10.16 16.88 -6.90
C TRP A 198 -11.07 16.30 -7.99
N ILE A 199 -10.65 15.21 -8.64
CA ILE A 199 -11.44 14.48 -9.64
C ILE A 199 -12.66 13.83 -8.97
N ALA A 200 -12.46 13.14 -7.85
CA ALA A 200 -13.52 12.43 -7.14
C ALA A 200 -14.63 13.37 -6.66
N GLU A 201 -14.27 14.54 -6.12
CA GLU A 201 -15.23 15.57 -5.68
C GLU A 201 -16.12 16.09 -6.82
N ARG A 202 -15.64 16.05 -8.06
CA ARG A 202 -16.32 16.57 -9.26
C ARG A 202 -16.94 15.48 -10.12
N ALA A 203 -16.60 14.22 -9.85
CA ALA A 203 -17.21 13.08 -10.47
C ALA A 203 -18.62 12.85 -9.89
N GLN A 204 -19.48 12.21 -10.69
CA GLN A 204 -20.70 11.62 -10.15
C GLN A 204 -20.31 10.48 -9.21
N HIS A 205 -20.55 10.67 -7.92
CA HIS A 205 -20.22 9.69 -6.89
C HIS A 205 -21.47 9.29 -6.11
N THR A 206 -21.39 8.14 -5.45
CA THR A 206 -22.41 7.67 -4.50
C THR A 206 -21.74 7.39 -3.17
N GLU A 207 -22.43 7.71 -2.08
CA GLU A 207 -21.97 7.39 -0.74
C GLU A 207 -22.50 6.03 -0.32
N GLU A 208 -21.60 5.09 -0.05
CA GLU A 208 -21.94 3.78 0.49
C GLU A 208 -21.47 3.68 1.95
N LYS A 209 -22.36 3.22 2.84
CA LYS A 209 -21.99 2.96 4.23
C LYS A 209 -21.27 1.61 4.31
N LEU A 210 -20.00 1.66 4.69
CA LEU A 210 -19.16 0.49 4.90
C LEU A 210 -18.85 0.30 6.38
N SER A 211 -18.73 -0.95 6.81
CA SER A 211 -18.14 -1.25 8.12
C SER A 211 -16.62 -1.03 8.07
N PHE A 212 -16.00 -0.84 9.25
CA PHE A 212 -14.54 -0.75 9.33
C PHE A 212 -13.84 -1.99 8.76
N GLN A 213 -14.39 -3.18 9.01
CA GLN A 213 -13.83 -4.44 8.51
C GLN A 213 -13.91 -4.51 6.99
N ASP A 214 -15.00 -4.04 6.40
CA ASP A 214 -15.16 -4.04 4.93
C ASP A 214 -14.32 -2.96 4.26
N ALA A 215 -14.09 -1.83 4.92
CA ALA A 215 -13.24 -0.77 4.42
C ALA A 215 -11.75 -1.16 4.41
N ILE A 216 -11.31 -2.00 5.36
CA ILE A 216 -9.91 -2.43 5.49
C ILE A 216 -9.62 -3.75 4.76
N ARG A 217 -10.62 -4.61 4.52
CA ARG A 217 -10.44 -5.82 3.70
C ARG A 217 -10.07 -5.42 2.26
N GLN A 218 -8.81 -5.64 1.90
CA GLN A 218 -8.29 -5.59 0.53
C GLN A 218 -8.15 -7.00 -0.04
#